data_AF-A0A660NNU5-F1
#
_entry.id   AF-A0A660NNU5-F1
#
_cell.length_a   1.000
_cell.length_b   1.000
_cell.length_c   1.000
_cell.angle_alpha   90.00
_cell.angle_beta   90.00
_cell.angle_gamma   90.00
#
_symmetry.space_group_name_H-M   'P 1'
#
loop_
_entity.id
_entity.type
_entity.pdbx_description
1 polymer ?
#
loop_
_entity_poly.entity_id
_entity_poly.type
_entity_poly.pdbx_seq_one_letter_code
_entity_poly.pdbx_strand_id
1 'polypeptide(L)' 'AWPVDDYLRNMAIDKKAEHGIPVFVVLNGLGHAATTRADEALVRAVIADHLR' A
#
# COMPACT_ATOMS: atom_id res chain seq x y z
N ALA A 1 -9.68 -13.47 -5.66
CA ALA A 1 -8.99 -12.30 -5.10
C ALA A 1 -10.02 -11.23 -4.77
N TRP A 2 -9.73 -10.30 -3.85
CA TRP A 2 -10.62 -9.16 -3.59
C TRP A 2 -10.54 -8.12 -4.73
N PRO A 3 -11.59 -7.32 -4.96
CA PRO A 3 -11.49 -6.13 -5.80
C PRO A 3 -10.43 -5.14 -5.30
N VAL A 4 -9.78 -4.39 -6.21
CA VAL A 4 -8.74 -3.40 -5.85
C VAL A 4 -9.25 -2.37 -4.83
N ASP A 5 -10.50 -1.93 -4.96
CA ASP A 5 -11.10 -0.95 -4.04
C ASP A 5 -11.27 -1.50 -2.63
N ASP A 6 -11.46 -2.81 -2.47
CA ASP A 6 -11.56 -3.43 -1.16
C ASP A 6 -10.20 -3.52 -0.48
N TYR A 7 -9.12 -3.76 -1.24
CA TYR A 7 -7.77 -3.63 -0.70
C TYR A 7 -7.50 -2.21 -0.21
N LEU A 8 -7.80 -1.20 -1.03
CA LEU A 8 -7.58 0.21 -0.68
C LEU A 8 -8.38 0.64 0.56
N ARG A 9 -9.65 0.23 0.64
CA ARG A 9 -10.52 0.49 1.80
C ARG A 9 -9.94 -0.08 3.09
N ASN A 10 -9.41 -1.29 3.04
CA ASN A 10 -8.79 -1.92 4.20
C ASN A 10 -7.42 -1.30 4.54
N MET A 11 -6.64 -0.86 3.55
CA MET A 11 -5.37 -0.17 3.78
C MET A 11 -5.56 1.22 4.41
N ALA A 12 -6.65 1.92 4.10
CA ALA A 12 -6.97 3.22 4.69
C ALA A 12 -7.22 3.16 6.20
N ILE A 13 -7.55 1.99 6.74
CA ILE A 13 -7.76 1.74 8.18
C ILE A 13 -6.64 0.90 8.81
N ASP A 14 -5.53 0.63 8.10
CA ASP A 14 -4.36 0.00 8.71
C ASP A 14 -3.81 0.88 9.83
N LYS A 15 -3.28 0.26 10.88
CA LYS A 15 -2.73 0.97 12.04
C LYS A 15 -1.55 1.90 11.70
N LYS A 16 -0.90 1.72 10.55
CA LYS A 16 0.19 2.58 10.06
C LYS A 16 -0.32 3.72 9.19
N ALA A 17 -1.57 3.66 8.71
CA ALA A 17 -2.12 4.69 7.86
C ALA A 17 -2.12 6.03 8.59
N GLU A 18 -1.78 7.08 7.85
CA GLU A 18 -1.76 8.44 8.38
C GLU A 18 -2.89 9.22 7.71
N HIS A 19 -3.91 9.58 8.49
CA HIS A 19 -5.10 10.28 8.00
C HIS A 19 -5.79 9.60 6.80
N GLY A 20 -5.83 8.26 6.80
CA GLY A 20 -6.42 7.46 5.71
C GLY A 20 -5.50 7.23 4.52
N ILE A 21 -4.29 7.80 4.53
CA ILE A 21 -3.26 7.56 3.51
C ILE A 21 -2.47 6.31 3.90
N PRO A 22 -2.42 5.27 3.05
CA PRO A 22 -1.63 4.08 3.32
C PRO A 22 -0.14 4.39 3.50
N VAL A 23 0.43 3.81 4.57
CA VAL A 23 1.87 3.84 4.84
C VAL A 23 2.43 2.42 4.71
N PHE A 24 3.49 2.29 3.93
CA PHE A 24 4.15 1.02 3.64
C PHE A 24 5.54 0.99 4.27
N VAL A 25 5.94 -0.20 4.70
CA VAL A 25 7.36 -0.51 4.92
C VAL A 25 7.95 -0.89 3.57
N VAL A 26 8.96 -0.17 3.13
CA VAL A 26 9.67 -0.41 1.88
C VAL A 26 11.09 -0.86 2.18
N LEU A 27 11.49 -1.96 1.55
CA LEU A 27 12.86 -2.46 1.60
C LEU A 27 13.70 -1.67 0.60
N ASN A 28 14.70 -0.93 1.09
CA ASN A 28 15.62 -0.14 0.27
C ASN A 28 17.04 -0.73 0.23
N GLY A 29 17.20 -1.96 0.70
CA GLY A 29 18.43 -2.74 0.66
C GLY A 29 18.32 -3.96 1.56
N LEU A 30 19.28 -4.88 1.47
CA LEU A 30 19.35 -6.01 2.39
C LEU A 30 19.58 -5.50 3.81
N GLY A 31 18.68 -5.85 4.73
CA GLY A 31 18.73 -5.36 6.12
C GLY A 31 18.29 -3.91 6.31
N HIS A 32 17.81 -3.22 5.26
CA HIS A 32 17.38 -1.83 5.34
C HIS A 32 15.90 -1.68 4.94
N ALA A 33 15.16 -1.00 5.80
CA ALA A 33 13.75 -0.71 5.61
C ALA A 33 13.43 0.72 6.07
N ALA A 34 12.48 1.36 5.39
CA ALA A 34 11.93 2.64 5.77
C ALA A 34 10.42 2.62 5.63
N THR A 35 9.72 3.47 6.38
CA THR A 35 8.30 3.74 6.12
C THR A 35 8.16 4.85 5.08
N THR A 36 7.20 4.69 4.18
CA THR A 36 6.84 5.74 3.21
C THR A 36 5.34 5.77 3.01
N ARG A 37 4.83 6.98 2.76
CA ARG A 37 3.49 7.14 2.19
C ARG A 37 3.54 6.73 0.73
N ALA A 38 2.48 6.10 0.24
CA ALA A 38 2.32 5.83 -1.19
C ALA A 38 1.07 6.52 -1.72
N ASP A 39 1.17 7.04 -2.94
CA ASP A 39 0.04 7.59 -3.67
C ASP A 39 -0.96 6.47 -4.02
N GLU A 40 -2.26 6.74 -3.87
CA GLU A 40 -3.30 5.75 -4.14
C GLU A 40 -3.25 5.22 -5.58
N ALA A 41 -2.94 6.07 -6.57
CA ALA A 41 -2.86 5.67 -7.96
C ALA A 41 -1.74 4.64 -8.19
N LEU A 42 -0.60 4.80 -7.51
CA LEU A 42 0.48 3.83 -7.55
C LEU A 42 0.06 2.50 -6.92
N VAL A 43 -0.55 2.56 -5.73
CA VAL A 43 -1.00 1.35 -5.02
C VAL A 43 -2.04 0.59 -5.85
N ARG A 44 -3.00 1.31 -6.45
CA ARG A 44 -4.00 0.74 -7.37
C ARG A 44 -3.35 0.03 -8.55
N ALA A 45 -2.37 0.66 -9.19
CA ALA A 45 -1.68 0.08 -10.35
C ALA A 45 -0.94 -1.22 -9.98
N VAL A 46 -0.24 -1.23 -8.84
CA VAL A 46 0.51 -2.42 -8.37
C VAL A 46 -0.43 -3.58 -8.03
N ILE A 47 -1.53 -3.32 -7.31
CA ILE A 47 -2.50 -4.38 -6.98
C ILE A 47 -3.14 -4.90 -8.27
N ALA A 48 -3.58 -4.01 -9.16
CA ALA A 48 -4.21 -4.40 -10.42
C ALA A 48 -3.27 -5.25 -11.29
N ASP A 49 -1.98 -4.94 -11.31
CA ASP A 49 -0.97 -5.72 -12.03
C ASP A 49 -0.74 -7.11 -11.40
N HIS A 50 -0.67 -7.19 -10.07
CA HIS A 50 -0.51 -8.46 -9.34
C HIS A 50 -1.71 -9.41 -9.49
N LEU A 51 -2.91 -8.86 -9.72
CA LEU A 51 -4.15 -9.65 -9.87
C LEU A 51 -4.37 -10.17 -11.30
N ARG A 52 -3.50 -9.84 -12.26
CA ARG A 52 -3.49 -10.41 -13.61
C ARG A 52 -2.96 -11.84 -13.60
#